data_AF-A0A6J6BRA5-F1
#
_entry.id   AF-A0A6J6BRA5-F1
#
_cell.length_a   1.000
_cell.length_b   1.000
_cell.length_c   1.000
_cell.angle_alpha   90.00
_cell.angle_beta   90.00
_cell.angle_gamma   90.00
#
_symmetry.space_group_name_H-M   'P 1'
#
loop_
_entity.id
_entity.type
_entity.pdbx_description
1 polymer ?
#
loop_
_entity_poly.entity_id
_entity_poly.type
_entity_poly.pdbx_seq_one_letter_code
_entity_poly.pdbx_strand_id
1 'polypeptide(L)'
;MLEAYEAYGDYHVHMDLVEQLVQHLALELCGSTTVTFDGRDVDLSAPWRRETMANLTSAQIGEPVSIHTPIQDLRKLCDQHSVPWKDAYGTGKLLLELYEKTTEHQLWDPTFVIDYPTEVSPLSREHRSEPGLVERFEGIVIGRELCNGFSELTDPVEQRTRFHEQAAQNAAGDDEAMLMDHDYLRSLEYGLPPTVGLGIGMDRLAMLLTDVQTIRDIVLFPTLRPEQDPGA
;
A
#
# COMPACT_ATOMS: atom_id res chain seq x y z
N MET A 1 -2.57 7.33 -12.43
CA MET A 1 -2.36 7.56 -10.98
C MET A 1 -2.64 9.02 -10.67
N LEU A 2 -3.35 9.30 -9.58
CA LEU A 2 -3.50 10.63 -9.00
C LEU A 2 -2.60 10.69 -7.76
N GLU A 3 -1.81 11.75 -7.62
CA GLU A 3 -1.09 12.03 -6.38
C GLU A 3 -1.58 13.35 -5.77
N ALA A 4 -1.70 13.39 -4.45
CA ALA A 4 -2.09 14.56 -3.68
C ALA A 4 -1.22 14.69 -2.43
N TYR A 5 -0.87 15.93 -2.10
CA TYR A 5 -0.07 16.28 -0.93
C TYR A 5 -0.74 17.41 -0.16
N GLU A 6 -0.92 17.24 1.14
CA GLU A 6 -1.52 18.24 2.04
C GLU A 6 -0.55 18.57 3.18
N ALA A 7 -0.12 19.83 3.22
CA ALA A 7 0.67 20.35 4.33
C ALA A 7 -0.20 20.50 5.58
N TYR A 8 0.40 20.24 6.74
CA TYR A 8 -0.18 20.24 8.08
C TYR A 8 -1.23 19.13 8.33
N GLY A 9 -1.23 18.08 7.50
CA GLY A 9 -2.00 16.85 7.69
C GLY A 9 -1.14 15.66 8.14
N ASP A 10 -1.81 14.63 8.65
CA ASP A 10 -1.24 13.29 8.84
C ASP A 10 -2.05 12.26 8.03
N TYR A 11 -1.59 11.01 7.99
CA TYR A 11 -2.22 9.92 7.26
C TYR A 11 -3.73 9.72 7.53
N HIS A 12 -4.27 10.13 8.70
CA HIS A 12 -5.71 10.09 8.93
C HIS A 12 -6.48 11.10 8.08
N VAL A 13 -5.90 12.27 7.81
CA VAL A 13 -6.51 13.29 6.94
C VAL A 13 -6.76 12.73 5.54
N HIS A 14 -5.78 12.01 4.98
CA HIS A 14 -5.94 11.40 3.67
C HIS A 14 -6.80 10.12 3.68
N MET A 15 -6.89 9.37 4.77
CA MET A 15 -7.91 8.32 4.90
C MET A 15 -9.32 8.91 4.83
N ASP A 16 -9.59 10.00 5.58
CA ASP A 16 -10.87 10.71 5.55
C ASP A 16 -11.17 11.28 4.16
N LEU A 17 -10.16 11.84 3.47
CA LEU A 17 -10.29 12.34 2.09
C LEU A 17 -10.67 11.22 1.11
N VAL A 18 -10.01 10.06 1.19
CA VAL A 18 -10.25 8.93 0.29
C VAL A 18 -11.68 8.39 0.46
N GLU A 19 -12.11 8.10 1.69
CA GLU A 19 -13.45 7.53 1.91
C GLU A 19 -14.56 8.51 1.48
N GLN A 20 -14.37 9.82 1.70
CA GLN A 20 -15.30 10.85 1.23
C GLN A 20 -15.31 10.96 -0.30
N LEU A 21 -14.14 10.95 -0.95
CA LEU A 21 -14.01 11.02 -2.40
C LEU A 21 -14.69 9.82 -3.08
N VAL A 22 -14.39 8.61 -2.61
CA VAL A 22 -14.92 7.38 -3.21
C VAL A 22 -16.43 7.28 -2.98
N GLN A 23 -16.91 7.59 -1.78
CA GLN A 23 -18.35 7.64 -1.50
C GLN A 23 -19.07 8.66 -2.39
N HIS A 24 -18.50 9.86 -2.55
CA HIS A 24 -19.07 10.90 -3.40
C HIS A 24 -19.16 10.45 -4.85
N LEU A 25 -18.10 9.86 -5.40
CA LEU A 25 -18.10 9.35 -6.77
C LEU A 25 -19.11 8.22 -6.97
N ALA A 26 -19.25 7.30 -6.02
CA ALA A 26 -20.25 6.24 -6.08
C ALA A 26 -21.68 6.82 -6.13
N LEU A 27 -21.98 7.82 -5.29
CA LEU A 27 -23.28 8.50 -5.31
C LEU A 27 -23.53 9.24 -6.63
N GLU A 28 -22.56 10.03 -7.11
CA GLU A 28 -22.73 10.85 -8.31
C GLU A 28 -22.80 10.03 -9.60
N LEU A 29 -21.99 8.96 -9.70
CA LEU A 29 -21.87 8.16 -10.93
C LEU A 29 -22.78 6.94 -10.95
N CYS A 30 -23.02 6.32 -9.79
CA CYS A 30 -23.79 5.08 -9.67
C CYS A 30 -25.15 5.28 -8.97
N GLY A 31 -25.39 6.44 -8.36
CA GLY A 31 -26.63 6.76 -7.64
C GLY A 31 -26.77 6.11 -6.25
N SER A 32 -25.73 5.44 -5.76
CA SER A 32 -25.74 4.64 -4.53
C SER A 32 -24.31 4.50 -3.99
N THR A 33 -24.15 4.37 -2.67
CA THR A 33 -22.86 4.00 -2.06
C THR A 33 -22.57 2.51 -2.20
N THR A 34 -23.59 1.68 -2.40
CA THR A 34 -23.43 0.27 -2.73
C THR A 34 -23.34 0.09 -4.24
N VAL A 35 -22.24 -0.49 -4.70
CA VAL A 35 -22.00 -0.88 -6.10
C VAL A 35 -21.90 -2.40 -6.21
N THR A 36 -22.19 -2.95 -7.39
CA THR A 36 -21.96 -4.37 -7.67
C THR A 36 -20.63 -4.51 -8.41
N PHE A 37 -19.79 -5.43 -7.96
CA PHE A 37 -18.54 -5.78 -8.63
C PHE A 37 -18.44 -7.31 -8.74
N ASP A 38 -18.29 -7.83 -9.96
CA ASP A 38 -18.22 -9.27 -10.24
C ASP A 38 -19.40 -10.06 -9.62
N GLY A 39 -20.60 -9.47 -9.68
CA GLY A 39 -21.84 -10.07 -9.17
C GLY A 39 -22.01 -10.06 -7.65
N ARG A 40 -21.12 -9.40 -6.89
CA ARG A 40 -21.24 -9.22 -5.44
C ARG A 40 -21.27 -7.74 -5.08
N ASP A 41 -22.10 -7.39 -4.10
CA ASP A 41 -22.23 -6.01 -3.64
C ASP A 41 -21.05 -5.59 -2.77
N VAL A 42 -20.65 -4.32 -2.90
CA VAL A 42 -19.60 -3.64 -2.13
C VAL A 42 -20.18 -2.33 -1.62
N ASP A 43 -20.19 -2.12 -0.30
CA ASP A 43 -20.60 -0.85 0.29
C ASP A 43 -19.41 0.09 0.43
N LEU A 44 -19.42 1.18 -0.33
CA LEU A 44 -18.36 2.20 -0.36
C LEU A 44 -18.62 3.34 0.63
N SER A 45 -19.66 3.25 1.46
CA SER A 45 -19.98 4.28 2.45
C SER A 45 -18.86 4.44 3.50
N ALA A 46 -18.64 5.69 3.91
CA ALA A 46 -17.76 6.03 5.01
C ALA A 46 -18.48 5.83 6.36
N PRO A 47 -17.76 5.52 7.45
CA PRO A 47 -16.32 5.36 7.52
C PRO A 47 -15.86 3.95 7.15
N TRP A 48 -14.69 3.84 6.51
CA TRP A 48 -14.09 2.54 6.22
C TRP A 48 -13.44 1.93 7.46
N ARG A 49 -13.35 0.59 7.49
CA ARG A 49 -12.64 -0.10 8.57
C ARG A 49 -11.17 0.32 8.56
N ARG A 50 -10.59 0.61 9.73
CA ARG A 50 -9.15 0.86 9.90
C ARG A 50 -8.57 -0.26 10.74
N GLU A 51 -7.59 -0.99 10.24
CA GLU A 51 -7.03 -2.16 10.92
C GLU A 51 -5.55 -2.37 10.60
N THR A 52 -4.76 -2.85 11.56
CA THR A 52 -3.34 -3.11 11.31
C THR A 52 -3.14 -4.37 10.48
N MET A 53 -2.09 -4.38 9.66
CA MET A 53 -1.65 -5.57 8.91
C MET A 53 -1.47 -6.78 9.83
N ALA A 54 -0.80 -6.58 10.96
CA ALA A 54 -0.56 -7.61 11.97
C ALA A 54 -1.86 -8.25 12.49
N ASN A 55 -2.87 -7.45 12.81
CA ASN A 55 -4.15 -7.95 13.31
C ASN A 55 -4.92 -8.71 12.22
N LEU A 56 -4.96 -8.17 10.99
CA LEU A 56 -5.63 -8.83 9.86
C LEU A 56 -4.98 -10.18 9.57
N THR A 57 -3.66 -10.23 9.46
CA THR A 57 -2.93 -11.47 9.21
C THR A 57 -3.09 -12.46 10.35
N SER A 58 -3.00 -12.00 11.60
CA SER A 58 -3.21 -12.86 12.78
C SER A 58 -4.59 -13.52 12.77
N ALA A 59 -5.64 -12.74 12.48
CA ALA A 59 -7.00 -13.26 12.38
C ALA A 59 -7.15 -14.27 11.24
N GLN A 60 -6.49 -14.01 10.11
CA GLN A 60 -6.59 -14.84 8.91
C GLN A 60 -5.85 -16.18 9.04
N ILE A 61 -4.66 -16.19 9.65
CA ILE A 61 -3.87 -17.42 9.82
C ILE A 61 -4.17 -18.16 11.13
N GLY A 62 -4.85 -17.50 12.08
CA GLY A 62 -5.25 -18.09 13.36
C GLY A 62 -4.15 -18.13 14.43
N GLU A 63 -3.05 -17.40 14.24
CA GLU A 63 -1.93 -17.28 15.18
C GLU A 63 -1.47 -15.81 15.28
N PRO A 64 -1.16 -15.29 16.49
CA PRO A 64 -0.67 -13.92 16.63
C PRO A 64 0.67 -13.69 15.94
N VAL A 65 0.70 -12.71 15.04
CA VAL A 65 1.92 -12.25 14.34
C VAL A 65 2.05 -10.74 14.41
N SER A 66 3.29 -10.26 14.45
CA SER A 66 3.63 -8.84 14.39
C SER A 66 5.08 -8.68 13.93
N ILE A 67 5.52 -7.42 13.77
CA ILE A 67 6.93 -7.11 13.53
C ILE A 67 7.87 -7.53 14.68
N HIS A 68 7.31 -7.80 15.86
CA HIS A 68 8.06 -8.27 17.05
C HIS A 68 8.09 -9.79 17.18
N THR A 69 7.36 -10.52 16.33
CA THR A 69 7.45 -11.98 16.28
C THR A 69 8.87 -12.38 15.92
N PRO A 70 9.48 -13.37 16.60
CA PRO A 70 10.82 -13.82 16.28
C PRO A 70 10.95 -14.19 14.80
N ILE A 71 12.02 -13.73 14.15
CA ILE A 71 12.20 -13.90 12.69
C ILE A 71 12.10 -15.36 12.23
N GLN A 72 12.55 -16.32 13.05
CA GLN A 72 12.49 -17.74 12.74
C GLN A 72 11.06 -18.28 12.74
N ASP A 73 10.19 -17.74 13.60
CA ASP A 73 8.78 -18.11 13.65
C ASP A 73 8.04 -17.52 12.43
N LEU A 74 8.36 -16.27 12.03
CA LEU A 74 7.84 -15.69 10.79
C LEU A 74 8.25 -16.49 9.54
N ARG A 75 9.52 -16.93 9.46
CA ARG A 75 10.00 -17.78 8.35
C ARG A 75 9.26 -19.12 8.30
N LYS A 76 9.05 -19.74 9.46
CA LYS A 76 8.26 -20.97 9.56
C LYS A 76 6.81 -20.78 9.10
N LEU A 77 6.18 -19.65 9.47
CA LEU A 77 4.84 -19.31 9.01
C LEU A 77 4.83 -19.07 7.49
N CYS A 78 5.85 -18.39 6.95
CA CYS A 78 6.01 -18.23 5.51
C CYS A 78 6.09 -19.60 4.80
N ASP A 79 6.91 -20.52 5.30
CA ASP A 79 7.02 -21.88 4.75
C ASP A 79 5.68 -22.63 4.80
N GLN A 80 4.95 -22.54 5.92
CA GLN A 80 3.63 -23.18 6.08
C GLN A 80 2.59 -22.64 5.10
N HIS A 81 2.61 -21.35 4.81
CA HIS A 81 1.69 -20.69 3.89
C HIS A 81 2.21 -20.60 2.44
N SER A 82 3.34 -21.26 2.14
CA SER A 82 3.97 -21.25 0.81
C SER A 82 4.28 -19.82 0.31
N VAL A 83 4.75 -18.97 1.22
CA VAL A 83 5.24 -17.62 0.97
C VAL A 83 6.75 -17.71 0.74
N PRO A 84 7.26 -17.38 -0.47
CA PRO A 84 8.69 -17.32 -0.71
C PRO A 84 9.34 -16.22 0.12
N TRP A 85 10.54 -16.45 0.65
CA TRP A 85 11.29 -15.44 1.39
C TRP A 85 12.80 -15.53 1.10
N LYS A 86 13.52 -14.43 1.33
CA LYS A 86 14.99 -14.35 1.20
C LYS A 86 15.63 -14.20 2.58
N ASP A 87 16.84 -14.71 2.77
CA ASP A 87 17.58 -14.56 4.04
C ASP A 87 17.80 -13.11 4.47
N ALA A 88 17.81 -12.19 3.51
CA ALA A 88 17.95 -10.75 3.75
C ALA A 88 16.68 -10.08 4.28
N TYR A 89 15.50 -10.74 4.21
CA TYR A 89 14.25 -10.17 4.71
C TYR A 89 14.24 -10.11 6.23
N GLY A 90 13.96 -8.92 6.75
CA GLY A 90 13.66 -8.69 8.16
C GLY A 90 12.23 -9.07 8.51
N THR A 91 11.84 -8.84 9.76
CA THR A 91 10.51 -9.21 10.28
C THR A 91 9.40 -8.40 9.59
N GLY A 92 9.67 -7.16 9.17
CA GLY A 92 8.70 -6.31 8.49
C GLY A 92 8.37 -6.83 7.09
N LYS A 93 9.39 -7.13 6.28
CA LYS A 93 9.17 -7.68 4.93
C LYS A 93 8.52 -9.06 4.97
N LEU A 94 8.91 -9.93 5.91
CA LEU A 94 8.25 -11.24 6.08
C LEU A 94 6.76 -11.11 6.45
N LEU A 95 6.41 -10.17 7.33
CA LEU A 95 5.01 -9.92 7.68
C LEU A 95 4.21 -9.40 6.47
N LEU A 96 4.77 -8.48 5.69
CA LEU A 96 4.16 -7.97 4.46
C LEU A 96 3.89 -9.11 3.47
N GLU A 97 4.89 -9.93 3.16
CA GLU A 97 4.75 -11.06 2.22
C GLU A 97 3.68 -12.06 2.68
N LEU A 98 3.62 -12.33 3.99
CA LEU A 98 2.59 -13.19 4.58
C LEU A 98 1.20 -12.57 4.45
N TYR A 99 1.07 -11.26 4.72
CA TYR A 99 -0.18 -10.50 4.57
C TYR A 99 -0.68 -10.52 3.12
N GLU A 100 0.16 -10.14 2.15
CA GLU A 100 -0.19 -10.07 0.73
C GLU A 100 -0.67 -11.43 0.22
N LYS A 101 0.05 -12.50 0.60
CA LYS A 101 -0.27 -13.87 0.16
C LYS A 101 -1.56 -14.41 0.77
N THR A 102 -1.82 -14.14 2.05
CA THR A 102 -2.85 -14.86 2.82
C THR A 102 -4.11 -14.04 3.07
N THR A 103 -3.99 -12.72 3.12
CA THR A 103 -4.99 -11.83 3.73
C THR A 103 -5.55 -10.78 2.76
N GLU A 104 -4.71 -10.04 2.03
CA GLU A 104 -5.16 -8.88 1.23
C GLU A 104 -6.34 -9.21 0.29
N HIS A 105 -6.21 -10.28 -0.49
CA HIS A 105 -7.22 -10.70 -1.47
C HIS A 105 -8.57 -11.13 -0.85
N GLN A 106 -8.65 -11.29 0.47
CA GLN A 106 -9.87 -11.62 1.21
C GLN A 106 -10.63 -10.37 1.69
N LEU A 107 -9.99 -9.19 1.66
CA LEU A 107 -10.58 -7.92 2.11
C LEU A 107 -11.56 -7.39 1.05
N TRP A 108 -12.78 -7.89 1.09
CA TRP A 108 -13.84 -7.51 0.15
C TRP A 108 -14.36 -6.09 0.40
N ASP A 109 -14.74 -5.81 1.64
CA ASP A 109 -15.30 -4.51 2.04
C ASP A 109 -14.17 -3.48 2.23
N PRO A 110 -14.42 -2.18 1.96
CA PRO A 110 -13.40 -1.15 2.07
C PRO A 110 -12.72 -1.11 3.45
N THR A 111 -11.40 -1.29 3.42
CA THR A 111 -10.57 -1.37 4.61
C THR A 111 -9.28 -0.59 4.39
N PHE A 112 -8.99 0.38 5.25
CA PHE A 112 -7.66 0.93 5.39
C PHE A 112 -6.81 -0.01 6.24
N VAL A 113 -5.83 -0.64 5.59
CA VAL A 113 -4.76 -1.34 6.30
C VAL A 113 -3.77 -0.28 6.74
N ILE A 114 -3.44 -0.23 8.03
CA ILE A 114 -2.64 0.86 8.61
C ILE A 114 -1.39 0.35 9.33
N ASP A 115 -0.48 1.28 9.59
CA ASP A 115 0.71 1.14 10.42
C ASP A 115 1.68 0.07 9.88
N TYR A 116 2.23 0.33 8.68
CA TYR A 116 3.11 -0.60 7.98
C TYR A 116 4.49 -0.69 8.65
N PRO A 117 5.23 -1.80 8.44
CA PRO A 117 6.61 -1.89 8.89
C PRO A 117 7.51 -0.82 8.24
N THR A 118 8.44 -0.28 9.02
CA THR A 118 9.41 0.73 8.55
C THR A 118 10.29 0.18 7.42
N GLU A 119 10.67 -1.09 7.51
CA GLU A 119 11.53 -1.79 6.54
C GLU A 119 11.02 -1.70 5.10
N VAL A 120 9.69 -1.64 4.91
CA VAL A 120 9.03 -1.65 3.60
C VAL A 120 8.44 -0.28 3.22
N SER A 121 8.78 0.78 3.96
CA SER A 121 8.14 2.09 3.84
C SER A 121 9.17 3.23 3.88
N PRO A 122 10.07 3.32 2.89
CA PRO A 122 11.27 4.17 2.95
C PRO A 122 11.01 5.69 2.94
N LEU A 123 9.79 6.13 2.62
CA LEU A 123 9.40 7.55 2.55
C LEU A 123 8.40 7.95 3.64
N SER A 124 7.92 7.00 4.44
CA SER A 124 6.87 7.22 5.43
C SER A 124 7.45 7.56 6.79
N ARG A 125 6.91 8.58 7.45
CA ARG A 125 7.30 8.98 8.80
C ARG A 125 7.12 7.82 9.80
N GLU A 126 8.07 7.66 10.71
CA GLU A 126 7.92 6.71 11.83
C GLU A 126 6.62 6.95 12.61
N HIS A 127 6.05 5.86 13.12
CA HIS A 127 4.84 5.91 13.92
C HIS A 127 5.10 6.62 15.25
N ARG A 128 4.22 7.57 15.60
CA ARG A 128 4.39 8.45 16.78
C ARG A 128 4.50 7.71 18.12
N SER A 129 4.01 6.48 18.21
CA SER A 129 3.99 5.69 19.45
C SER A 129 4.46 4.25 19.33
N GLU A 130 4.69 3.72 18.12
CA GLU A 130 4.97 2.29 17.89
C GLU A 130 6.28 2.12 17.10
N PRO A 131 7.44 2.03 17.78
CA PRO A 131 8.73 1.90 17.12
C PRO A 131 8.78 0.69 16.17
N GLY A 132 9.34 0.92 14.98
CA GLY A 132 9.42 -0.10 13.92
C GLY A 132 8.23 -0.09 12.95
N LEU A 133 7.18 0.69 13.24
CA LEU A 133 6.09 0.98 12.31
C LEU A 133 6.18 2.41 11.77
N VAL A 134 5.47 2.67 10.68
CA VAL A 134 5.32 4.00 10.06
C VAL A 134 3.85 4.39 9.97
N GLU A 135 3.57 5.68 9.90
CA GLU A 135 2.22 6.20 9.63
C GLU A 135 1.89 6.11 8.14
N ARG A 136 1.62 4.89 7.68
CA ARG A 136 1.23 4.55 6.31
C ARG A 136 -0.08 3.78 6.32
N PHE A 137 -0.86 3.95 5.27
CA PHE A 137 -2.04 3.16 5.00
C PHE A 137 -2.12 2.75 3.53
N GLU A 138 -2.81 1.65 3.28
CA GLU A 138 -3.34 1.30 1.96
C GLU A 138 -4.85 1.10 2.07
N GLY A 139 -5.60 1.68 1.14
CA GLY A 139 -7.03 1.45 1.03
C GLY A 139 -7.29 0.22 0.18
N ILE A 140 -7.74 -0.87 0.78
CA ILE A 140 -8.07 -2.12 0.11
C ILE A 140 -9.58 -2.21 -0.09
N VAL A 141 -9.99 -2.48 -1.32
CA VAL A 141 -11.40 -2.71 -1.70
C VAL A 141 -11.41 -3.89 -2.66
N ILE A 142 -12.42 -4.77 -2.61
CA ILE A 142 -12.55 -5.95 -3.50
C ILE A 142 -11.28 -6.81 -3.57
N GLY A 143 -10.54 -6.90 -2.47
CA GLY A 143 -9.30 -7.66 -2.33
C GLY A 143 -8.13 -7.07 -3.11
N ARG A 144 -8.14 -5.77 -3.42
CA ARG A 144 -7.09 -5.07 -4.15
C ARG A 144 -6.82 -3.69 -3.57
N GLU A 145 -5.56 -3.29 -3.58
CA GLU A 145 -5.14 -1.93 -3.26
C GLU A 145 -5.74 -0.90 -4.23
N LEU A 146 -6.48 0.07 -3.71
CA LEU A 146 -7.04 1.20 -4.45
C LEU A 146 -6.18 2.46 -4.31
N CYS A 147 -5.55 2.64 -3.14
CA CYS A 147 -4.71 3.79 -2.83
C CYS A 147 -3.67 3.43 -1.78
N ASN A 148 -2.60 4.23 -1.74
CA ASN A 148 -1.53 4.18 -0.75
C ASN A 148 -1.25 5.61 -0.28
N GLY A 149 -1.11 5.82 1.03
CA GLY A 149 -0.86 7.15 1.59
C GLY A 149 -0.12 7.06 2.91
N PHE A 150 0.57 8.14 3.28
CA PHE A 150 1.38 8.17 4.49
C PHE A 150 1.64 9.60 4.95
N SER A 151 1.89 9.75 6.24
CA SER A 151 2.56 10.94 6.75
C SER A 151 3.98 10.97 6.18
N GLU A 152 4.34 12.04 5.48
CA GLU A 152 5.61 12.17 4.78
C GLU A 152 6.79 12.21 5.75
N LEU A 153 7.87 11.52 5.40
CA LEU A 153 9.14 11.66 6.09
C LEU A 153 9.79 13.00 5.73
N THR A 154 9.73 13.93 6.68
CA THR A 154 10.22 15.31 6.51
C THR A 154 11.66 15.51 7.01
N ASP A 155 12.22 14.56 7.77
CA ASP A 155 13.58 14.65 8.29
C ASP A 155 14.60 14.25 7.20
N PRO A 156 15.43 15.18 6.70
CA PRO A 156 16.41 14.89 5.65
C PRO A 156 17.54 13.95 6.11
N VAL A 157 17.87 13.92 7.41
CA VAL A 157 18.91 13.04 7.96
C VAL A 157 18.41 11.60 7.97
N GLU A 158 17.17 11.40 8.42
CA GLU A 158 16.53 10.10 8.42
C GLU A 158 16.30 9.61 6.98
N GLN A 159 15.76 10.47 6.10
CA GLN A 159 15.53 10.11 4.70
C GLN A 159 16.82 9.68 3.99
N ARG A 160 17.94 10.35 4.26
CA ARG A 160 19.26 9.97 3.75
C ARG A 160 19.68 8.59 4.23
N THR A 161 19.44 8.28 5.50
CA THR A 161 19.72 6.95 6.09
C THR A 161 18.89 5.88 5.38
N ARG A 162 17.59 6.10 5.18
CA ARG A 162 16.71 5.16 4.46
C ARG A 162 17.14 4.96 3.00
N PHE A 163 17.59 6.00 2.30
CA PHE A 163 18.14 5.83 0.94
C PHE A 163 19.45 5.03 0.91
N HIS A 164 20.29 5.11 1.94
CA HIS A 164 21.46 4.24 2.04
C HIS A 164 21.07 2.77 2.26
N GLU A 165 20.04 2.52 3.06
CA GLU A 165 19.49 1.17 3.27
C GLU A 165 18.88 0.60 1.98
N GLN A 166 18.09 1.40 1.26
CA GLN A 166 17.55 1.04 -0.05
C GLN A 166 18.65 0.74 -1.07
N ALA A 167 19.73 1.54 -1.11
CA ALA A 167 20.87 1.25 -1.97
C ALA A 167 21.56 -0.08 -1.60
N ALA A 168 21.61 -0.45 -0.31
CA ALA A 168 22.12 -1.74 0.14
C ALA A 168 21.20 -2.90 -0.27
N GLN A 169 19.88 -2.71 -0.19
CA GLN A 169 18.89 -3.68 -0.68
C GLN A 169 19.00 -3.89 -2.19
N ASN A 170 19.16 -2.81 -2.97
CA ASN A 170 19.42 -2.88 -4.42
C ASN A 170 20.67 -3.72 -4.72
N ALA A 171 21.77 -3.45 -4.03
CA ALA A 171 23.00 -4.24 -4.17
C ALA A 171 22.83 -5.72 -3.77
N ALA A 172 21.83 -6.04 -2.94
CA ALA A 172 21.45 -7.40 -2.56
C ALA A 172 20.45 -8.07 -3.54
N GLY A 173 20.12 -7.42 -4.66
CA GLY A 173 19.25 -7.94 -5.70
C GLY A 173 17.76 -7.65 -5.48
N ASP A 174 17.46 -6.49 -4.88
CA ASP A 174 16.13 -5.91 -4.89
C ASP A 174 16.01 -4.88 -6.02
N ASP A 175 15.43 -5.29 -7.14
CA ASP A 175 15.27 -4.44 -8.33
C ASP A 175 14.26 -3.30 -8.13
N GLU A 176 13.47 -3.32 -7.05
CA GLU A 176 12.46 -2.31 -6.73
C GLU A 176 12.98 -1.23 -5.75
N ALA A 177 14.20 -1.42 -5.22
CA ALA A 177 14.76 -0.52 -4.23
C ALA A 177 15.08 0.88 -4.81
N MET A 178 14.78 1.91 -4.02
CA MET A 178 14.90 3.31 -4.44
C MET A 178 16.36 3.74 -4.65
N LEU A 179 16.58 4.63 -5.62
CA LEU A 179 17.87 5.26 -5.87
C LEU A 179 18.07 6.49 -4.97
N MET A 180 19.33 6.78 -4.66
CA MET A 180 19.71 8.00 -3.95
C MET A 180 19.40 9.24 -4.80
N ASP A 181 18.51 10.11 -4.30
CA ASP A 181 18.24 11.42 -4.90
C ASP A 181 18.81 12.55 -4.03
N HIS A 182 19.95 13.09 -4.46
CA HIS A 182 20.61 14.18 -3.77
C HIS A 182 19.87 15.53 -3.88
N ASP A 183 19.08 15.74 -4.93
CA ASP A 183 18.32 16.98 -5.11
C ASP A 183 17.06 17.00 -4.22
N TYR A 184 16.39 15.84 -4.10
CA TYR A 184 15.30 15.65 -3.16
C TYR A 184 15.76 15.87 -1.71
N LEU A 185 16.88 15.25 -1.29
CA LEU A 185 17.44 15.46 0.05
C LEU A 185 17.79 16.92 0.30
N ARG A 186 18.42 17.59 -0.67
CA ARG A 186 18.72 19.03 -0.57
C ARG A 186 17.45 19.86 -0.42
N SER A 187 16.36 19.48 -1.08
CA SER A 187 15.07 20.16 -0.95
C SER A 187 14.47 19.99 0.44
N LEU A 188 14.51 18.78 1.00
CA LEU A 188 14.10 18.52 2.40
C LEU A 188 14.94 19.32 3.42
N GLU A 189 16.23 19.54 3.16
CA GLU A 189 17.12 20.34 4.00
C GLU A 189 16.71 21.83 4.08
N TYR A 190 15.97 22.35 3.09
CA TYR A 190 15.35 23.69 3.19
C TYR A 190 14.11 23.72 4.09
N GLY A 191 13.51 22.55 4.35
CA GLY A 191 12.36 22.36 5.21
C GLY A 191 11.08 22.03 4.43
N LEU A 192 10.54 20.85 4.71
CA LEU A 192 9.18 20.43 4.34
C LEU A 192 8.33 20.48 5.62
N PRO A 193 7.21 21.24 5.69
CA PRO A 193 6.30 21.15 6.83
C PRO A 193 5.76 19.72 6.97
N PRO A 194 5.23 19.33 8.16
CA PRO A 194 4.48 18.09 8.30
C PRO A 194 3.48 17.98 7.15
N THR A 195 3.54 16.91 6.37
CA THR A 195 2.78 16.75 5.14
C THR A 195 2.25 15.32 5.12
N VAL A 196 1.10 15.12 4.50
CA VAL A 196 0.58 13.80 4.16
C VAL A 196 0.54 13.67 2.65
N GLY A 197 0.98 12.53 2.12
CA GLY A 197 0.90 12.17 0.71
C GLY A 197 -0.15 11.09 0.48
N LEU A 198 -0.63 11.01 -0.76
CA LEU A 198 -1.62 10.04 -1.21
C LEU A 198 -1.42 9.76 -2.69
N GLY A 199 -1.40 8.50 -3.05
CA GLY A 199 -1.55 8.00 -4.42
C GLY A 199 -2.86 7.22 -4.58
N ILE A 200 -3.63 7.50 -5.63
CA ILE A 200 -4.84 6.75 -5.99
C ILE A 200 -4.68 6.13 -7.38
N GLY A 201 -4.96 4.82 -7.46
CA GLY A 201 -5.05 4.08 -8.71
C GLY A 201 -6.31 4.42 -9.49
N MET A 202 -6.28 5.49 -10.29
CA MET A 202 -7.46 5.95 -11.06
C MET A 202 -8.07 4.88 -11.97
N ASP A 203 -7.25 4.02 -12.58
CA ASP A 203 -7.76 2.91 -13.40
C ASP A 203 -8.50 1.88 -12.55
N ARG A 204 -7.97 1.52 -11.36
CA ARG A 204 -8.62 0.61 -10.41
C ARG A 204 -9.91 1.22 -9.84
N LEU A 205 -9.93 2.53 -9.58
CA LEU A 205 -11.12 3.26 -9.16
C LEU A 205 -12.20 3.23 -10.25
N ALA A 206 -11.83 3.47 -11.51
CA ALA A 206 -12.74 3.35 -12.63
C ALA A 206 -13.28 1.92 -12.75
N MET A 207 -12.41 0.91 -12.70
CA MET A 207 -12.79 -0.50 -12.70
C MET A 207 -13.85 -0.82 -11.64
N LEU A 208 -13.63 -0.39 -10.39
CA LEU A 208 -14.54 -0.59 -9.27
C LEU A 208 -15.92 0.03 -9.52
N LEU A 209 -15.97 1.28 -9.99
CA LEU A 209 -17.22 2.02 -10.19
C LEU A 209 -17.99 1.62 -11.45
N THR A 210 -17.33 0.95 -12.40
CA THR A 210 -17.94 0.51 -13.67
C THR A 210 -18.10 -1.00 -13.80
N ASP A 211 -17.84 -1.77 -12.73
CA ASP A 211 -17.90 -3.24 -12.74
C ASP A 211 -17.03 -3.88 -13.85
N VAL A 212 -15.78 -3.46 -13.95
CA VAL A 212 -14.83 -3.96 -14.96
C VAL A 212 -13.69 -4.74 -14.29
N GLN A 213 -13.54 -6.02 -14.66
CA GLN A 213 -12.57 -6.93 -14.02
C GLN A 213 -11.14 -6.84 -14.59
N THR A 214 -10.98 -6.22 -15.76
CA THR A 214 -9.67 -6.08 -16.42
C THR A 214 -9.36 -4.63 -16.78
N ILE A 215 -8.17 -4.16 -16.40
CA ILE A 215 -7.69 -2.80 -16.73
C ILE A 215 -7.66 -2.52 -18.24
N ARG A 216 -7.58 -3.56 -19.07
CA ARG A 216 -7.60 -3.44 -20.54
C ARG A 216 -8.91 -2.90 -21.08
N ASP A 217 -10.00 -3.05 -20.34
CA ASP A 217 -11.31 -2.57 -20.75
C ASP A 217 -11.57 -1.13 -20.24
N ILE A 218 -10.71 -0.62 -19.36
CA ILE A 218 -10.68 0.81 -18.96
C ILE A 218 -9.75 1.61 -19.87
N VAL A 219 -8.60 1.04 -20.25
CA VAL A 219 -7.59 1.72 -21.07
C VAL A 219 -7.91 1.55 -22.56
N LEU A 220 -8.27 2.64 -23.26
CA LEU A 220 -8.64 2.61 -24.68
C LEU A 220 -7.60 1.95 -25.60
N PHE A 221 -6.32 2.10 -25.29
CA PHE A 221 -5.21 1.52 -26.05
C PHE A 221 -4.24 0.81 -25.09
N PRO A 222 -4.57 -0.41 -24.63
CA PRO A 222 -3.72 -1.11 -23.68
C PRO A 222 -2.47 -1.64 -24.37
N THR A 223 -1.36 -1.75 -23.62
CA THR A 223 -0.13 -2.35 -24.15
C THR A 223 -0.37 -3.79 -24.56
N LEU A 224 -0.19 -4.08 -25.86
CA LEU A 224 -0.27 -5.42 -26.42
C LEU A 224 1.11 -6.02 -26.57
N ARG A 225 1.19 -7.35 -26.58
CA ARG A 225 2.41 -8.04 -27.00
C ARG A 225 2.64 -7.74 -28.49
N PRO A 226 3.87 -7.43 -28.92
CA PRO A 226 4.18 -7.30 -30.34
C PRO A 226 3.72 -8.54 -31.12
N GLU A 227 3.23 -8.33 -32.33
CA GLU A 227 2.90 -9.42 -33.25
C GLU A 227 4.17 -10.25 -33.52
N GLN A 228 4.10 -11.56 -33.32
CA GLN A 228 5.19 -12.45 -33.71
C GLN A 228 5.02 -12.78 -35.18
N ASP A 229 5.95 -12.30 -36.02
CA ASP A 229 5.98 -12.67 -37.43
C ASP A 229 6.21 -14.19 -37.53
N PRO A 230 5.29 -14.98 -38.11
CA PRO A 230 5.45 -16.42 -38.23
C PRO A 230 6.64 -16.84 -39.12
N GLY A 231 7.35 -15.89 -39.74
CA GLY A 231 8.46 -16.11 -40.66
C GLY A 231 9.81 -15.50 -40.29
N ALA A 232 10.02 -15.03 -39.05
CA ALA A 232 11.31 -14.51 -38.58
C ALA A 232 12.10 -15.50 -37.73
#